data_AF-A0A420M511-F1
#
_entry.id   AF-A0A420M511-F1
#
_cell.length_a   1.000
_cell.length_b   1.000
_cell.length_c   1.000
_cell.angle_alpha   90.00
_cell.angle_beta   90.00
_cell.angle_gamma   90.00
#
_symmetry.space_group_name_H-M   'P 1'
#
loop_
_entity.id
_entity.type
_entity.pdbx_description
1 polymer ?
#
loop_
_entity_poly.entity_id
_entity_poly.type
_entity_poly.pdbx_seq_one_letter_code
_entity_poly.pdbx_strand_id
1 'polypeptide(L)'
;MSGVRNLPLIIAVTIATIVSGASITNTGIYAPILVGSAAIATVAAGLIYTLDVGTGSGKWIGYQVLAGVAWGAGIQVPMIATQGTSKELDLAPKTAILLSAAQTSFLHTMLKEMREMAPQVSQSQLVQTGATEIRQVFDENVIPFVIRTYMEGLKVA
;
A
#
# COMPACT_ATOMS: atom_id res chain seq x y z
N MET A 1 13.41 -7.01 12.69
CA MET A 1 14.27 -6.34 11.68
C MET A 1 13.54 -5.75 10.46
N SER A 2 12.23 -6.00 10.28
CA SER A 2 11.46 -5.45 9.13
C SER A 2 11.27 -3.92 9.19
N GLY A 3 10.95 -3.36 10.38
CA GLY A 3 10.65 -1.93 10.52
C GLY A 3 11.82 -0.98 10.19
N VAL A 4 13.05 -1.33 10.55
CA VAL A 4 14.24 -0.50 10.27
C VAL A 4 14.53 -0.42 8.77
N ARG A 5 14.17 -1.47 8.01
CA ARG A 5 14.33 -1.49 6.54
C ARG A 5 13.18 -0.81 5.80
N ASN A 6 12.15 -0.35 6.51
CA ASN A 6 11.02 0.38 5.94
C ASN A 6 11.02 1.88 6.30
N LEU A 7 11.82 2.27 7.30
CA LEU A 7 11.99 3.65 7.74
C LEU A 7 12.33 4.62 6.59
N PRO A 8 13.27 4.31 5.67
CA PRO A 8 13.60 5.20 4.57
C PRO A 8 12.39 5.46 3.65
N LEU A 9 11.61 4.41 3.38
CA LEU A 9 10.41 4.51 2.56
C LEU A 9 9.35 5.38 3.24
N ILE A 10 9.05 5.12 4.52
CA ILE A 10 8.02 5.86 5.26
C ILE A 10 8.37 7.36 5.34
N ILE A 11 9.62 7.69 5.68
CA ILE A 11 10.07 9.09 5.75
C ILE A 11 9.94 9.78 4.39
N ALA A 12 10.37 9.12 3.32
CA ALA A 12 10.27 9.66 1.96
C ALA A 12 8.81 9.88 1.54
N VAL A 13 7.92 8.90 1.82
CA VAL A 13 6.47 9.00 1.55
C VAL A 13 5.87 10.17 2.31
N THR A 14 6.17 10.32 3.61
CA THR A 14 5.62 11.39 4.44
C THR A 14 6.03 12.77 3.94
N ILE A 15 7.32 12.97 3.65
CA ILE A 15 7.81 14.26 3.15
C ILE A 15 7.19 14.58 1.79
N ALA A 16 7.21 13.63 0.86
CA ALA A 16 6.67 13.83 -0.49
C ALA A 16 5.17 14.11 -0.47
N THR A 17 4.42 13.45 0.41
CA THR A 17 2.99 13.70 0.66
C THR A 17 2.74 15.13 1.12
N ILE A 18 3.49 15.61 2.11
CA ILE A 18 3.28 16.96 2.67
C ILE A 18 3.58 18.01 1.60
N VAL A 19 4.68 17.84 0.86
CA VAL A 19 5.10 18.78 -0.19
C VAL A 19 4.12 18.77 -1.36
N SER A 20 3.67 17.59 -1.82
CA SER A 20 2.70 17.49 -2.91
C SER A 20 1.34 18.05 -2.51
N GLY A 21 0.84 17.71 -1.31
CA GLY A 21 -0.40 18.24 -0.75
C GLY A 21 -0.37 19.77 -0.66
N ALA A 22 0.66 20.35 -0.03
CA ALA A 22 0.81 21.79 0.06
C ALA A 22 0.90 22.48 -1.31
N SER A 23 1.61 21.87 -2.26
CA SER A 23 1.72 22.39 -3.63
C SER A 23 0.37 22.38 -4.35
N ILE A 24 -0.42 21.32 -4.23
CA ILE A 24 -1.75 21.22 -4.84
C ILE A 24 -2.72 22.18 -4.15
N THR A 25 -2.68 22.30 -2.82
CA THR A 25 -3.53 23.26 -2.10
C THR A 25 -3.27 24.70 -2.54
N ASN A 26 -2.00 25.08 -2.75
CA ASN A 26 -1.65 26.44 -3.17
C ASN A 26 -1.92 26.71 -4.66
N THR A 27 -1.71 25.72 -5.53
CA THR A 27 -1.80 25.93 -6.99
C THR A 27 -3.13 25.51 -7.60
N GLY A 28 -3.83 24.56 -6.97
CA GLY A 28 -5.00 23.87 -7.50
C GLY A 28 -4.68 22.86 -8.62
N ILE A 29 -3.41 22.69 -9.01
CA ILE A 29 -3.01 21.92 -10.20
C ILE A 29 -2.34 20.60 -9.77
N TYR A 30 -3.07 19.50 -9.83
CA TYR A 30 -2.56 18.18 -9.47
C TYR A 30 -1.96 17.38 -10.65
N ALA A 31 -2.31 17.71 -11.89
CA ALA A 31 -1.90 16.94 -13.08
C ALA A 31 -0.37 16.85 -13.29
N PRO A 32 0.43 17.93 -13.12
CA PRO A 32 1.88 17.85 -13.23
C PRO A 32 2.52 16.96 -12.16
N ILE A 33 1.98 16.99 -10.94
CA ILE A 33 2.45 16.13 -9.83
C ILE A 33 2.13 14.67 -10.12
N LEU A 34 0.95 14.40 -10.69
CA LEU A 34 0.57 13.05 -11.12
C LEU A 34 1.50 12.50 -12.20
N VAL A 35 1.77 13.28 -13.26
CA VAL A 35 2.67 12.86 -14.34
C VAL A 35 4.10 12.70 -13.85
N GLY A 36 4.59 13.64 -13.03
CA GLY A 36 5.94 13.58 -12.44
C GLY A 36 6.11 12.37 -11.51
N SER A 37 5.15 12.14 -10.62
CA SER A 37 5.18 10.98 -9.71
C SER A 37 5.09 9.65 -10.46
N ALA A 38 4.30 9.56 -11.54
CA ALA A 38 4.24 8.39 -12.40
C ALA A 38 5.58 8.10 -13.09
N ALA A 39 6.25 9.13 -13.63
CA ALA A 39 7.56 8.98 -14.23
C ALA A 39 8.62 8.49 -13.21
N ILE A 40 8.64 9.08 -12.02
CA ILE A 40 9.55 8.66 -10.94
C ILE A 40 9.20 7.23 -10.48
N ALA A 41 7.91 6.86 -10.42
CA ALA A 41 7.47 5.51 -10.06
C ALA A 41 7.97 4.46 -11.06
N THR A 42 7.90 4.74 -12.36
CA THR A 42 8.42 3.84 -13.40
C THR A 42 9.93 3.62 -13.25
N VAL A 43 10.69 4.69 -12.99
CA VAL A 43 12.14 4.59 -12.75
C VAL A 43 12.43 3.81 -11.47
N ALA A 44 11.70 4.10 -10.38
CA ALA A 44 11.85 3.41 -9.10
C ALA A 44 11.55 1.91 -9.22
N ALA A 45 10.49 1.54 -9.92
CA ALA A 45 10.14 0.14 -10.20
C ALA A 45 11.25 -0.57 -10.99
N GLY A 46 11.78 0.08 -12.04
CA GLY A 46 12.91 -0.44 -12.80
C GLY A 46 14.16 -0.64 -11.95
N LEU A 47 14.50 0.32 -11.09
CA LEU A 47 15.65 0.22 -10.19
C LEU A 47 15.46 -0.88 -9.14
N ILE A 48 14.29 -0.97 -8.51
CA ILE A 48 13.95 -2.04 -7.56
C ILE A 48 14.07 -3.42 -8.23
N TYR A 49 13.68 -3.55 -9.50
CA TYR A 49 13.83 -4.79 -10.26
C TYR A 49 15.30 -5.21 -10.45
N THR A 50 16.26 -4.28 -10.34
CA THR A 50 17.70 -4.60 -10.40
C THR A 50 18.30 -5.09 -9.08
N LEU A 51 17.51 -5.16 -8.00
CA LEU A 51 17.99 -5.64 -6.71
C LEU A 51 18.18 -7.16 -6.74
N ASP A 52 19.39 -7.60 -6.42
CA ASP A 52 19.76 -9.02 -6.32
C ASP A 52 20.41 -9.33 -4.96
N VAL A 53 20.56 -10.62 -4.66
CA VAL A 53 21.23 -11.14 -3.46
C VAL A 53 22.68 -10.62 -3.42
N GLY A 54 23.03 -9.88 -2.37
CA GLY A 54 24.34 -9.22 -2.23
C GLY A 54 24.35 -7.73 -2.57
N THR A 55 23.21 -7.15 -2.96
CA THR A 55 23.10 -5.71 -3.19
C THR A 55 23.40 -4.91 -1.90
N GLY A 56 24.39 -4.01 -1.99
CA GLY A 56 24.82 -3.17 -0.88
C GLY A 56 23.71 -2.25 -0.34
N SER A 57 23.86 -1.84 0.92
CA SER A 57 22.80 -1.12 1.64
C SER A 57 22.40 0.21 1.00
N GLY A 58 23.34 0.95 0.43
CA GLY A 58 23.06 2.22 -0.23
C GLY A 58 22.13 2.12 -1.43
N LYS A 59 22.20 1.04 -2.22
CA LYS A 59 21.35 0.85 -3.40
C LYS A 59 19.89 0.63 -3.01
N TRP A 60 19.60 -0.32 -2.11
CA TRP A 60 18.21 -0.58 -1.74
C TRP A 60 17.59 0.60 -0.96
N ILE A 61 18.37 1.31 -0.14
CA ILE A 61 17.90 2.53 0.55
C ILE A 61 17.57 3.63 -0.47
N GLY A 62 18.46 3.91 -1.42
CA GLY A 62 18.22 4.94 -2.44
C GLY A 62 17.00 4.64 -3.31
N TYR A 63 16.82 3.37 -3.70
CA TYR A 63 15.67 2.95 -4.51
C TYR A 63 14.35 3.07 -3.72
N GLN A 64 14.37 2.73 -2.42
CA GLN A 64 13.21 2.94 -1.55
C GLN A 64 12.89 4.42 -1.35
N VAL A 65 13.89 5.30 -1.25
CA VAL A 65 13.63 6.75 -1.17
C VAL A 65 12.96 7.23 -2.46
N LEU A 66 13.45 6.79 -3.63
CA LEU A 66 12.85 7.16 -4.92
C LEU A 66 11.40 6.66 -5.04
N ALA A 67 11.16 5.41 -4.64
CA ALA A 67 9.82 4.82 -4.59
C ALA A 67 8.91 5.57 -3.59
N GLY A 68 9.44 5.93 -2.44
CA GLY A 68 8.71 6.68 -1.42
C GLY A 68 8.31 8.08 -1.90
N VAL A 69 9.19 8.77 -2.62
CA VAL A 69 8.85 10.06 -3.25
C VAL A 69 7.75 9.90 -4.29
N ALA A 70 7.87 8.90 -5.17
CA ALA A 70 6.86 8.65 -6.19
C ALA A 70 5.49 8.32 -5.59
N TRP A 71 5.44 7.39 -4.63
CA TRP A 71 4.20 7.00 -3.98
C TRP A 71 3.62 8.10 -3.10
N GLY A 72 4.43 8.79 -2.30
CA GLY A 72 3.95 9.89 -1.46
C GLY A 72 3.38 11.05 -2.29
N ALA A 73 4.00 11.38 -3.43
CA ALA A 73 3.49 12.42 -4.31
C ALA A 73 2.27 11.98 -5.12
N GLY A 74 2.19 10.71 -5.56
CA GLY A 74 1.19 10.23 -6.50
C GLY A 74 -0.05 9.58 -5.88
N ILE A 75 0.09 8.77 -4.83
CA ILE A 75 -1.03 7.99 -4.24
C ILE A 75 -2.10 8.89 -3.62
N GLN A 76 -1.74 10.09 -3.17
CA GLN A 76 -2.70 11.02 -2.58
C GLN A 76 -3.51 11.81 -3.61
N VAL A 77 -3.08 11.86 -4.88
CA VAL A 77 -3.74 12.69 -5.90
C VAL A 77 -5.21 12.29 -6.14
N PRO A 78 -5.60 11.00 -6.23
CA PRO A 78 -7.01 10.62 -6.35
C PRO A 78 -7.85 11.07 -5.16
N MET A 79 -7.28 11.05 -3.95
CA MET A 79 -7.93 11.53 -2.74
C MET A 79 -8.14 13.05 -2.81
N ILE A 80 -7.10 13.81 -3.13
CA ILE A 80 -7.18 15.28 -3.27
C ILE A 80 -8.13 15.68 -4.40
N ALA A 81 -8.11 14.99 -5.54
CA ALA A 81 -9.03 15.23 -6.65
C ALA A 81 -10.50 14.93 -6.27
N THR A 82 -10.73 13.82 -5.55
CA THR A 82 -12.06 13.48 -5.01
C THR A 82 -12.52 14.55 -4.02
N GLN A 83 -11.62 15.01 -3.15
CA GLN A 83 -11.93 16.05 -2.17
C GLN A 83 -12.22 17.40 -2.84
N GLY A 84 -11.41 17.82 -3.81
CA GLY A 84 -11.55 19.10 -4.52
C GLY A 84 -12.74 19.17 -5.49
N THR A 85 -13.31 18.03 -5.89
CA THR A 85 -14.49 17.97 -6.77
C THR A 85 -15.79 17.65 -6.04
N SER A 86 -15.73 17.40 -4.73
CA SER A 86 -16.89 17.04 -3.93
C SER A 86 -17.48 18.25 -3.20
N LYS A 87 -18.80 18.29 -3.10
CA LYS A 87 -19.48 19.20 -2.18
C LYS A 87 -19.23 18.73 -0.74
N GLU A 88 -19.24 19.63 0.24
CA GLU A 88 -18.97 19.31 1.66
C GLU A 88 -19.78 18.11 2.18
N LEU A 89 -21.03 17.97 1.74
CA LEU A 89 -21.92 16.87 2.12
C LEU A 89 -21.49 15.49 1.57
N ASP A 90 -20.77 15.47 0.44
CA ASP A 90 -20.36 14.24 -0.27
C ASP A 90 -18.89 13.86 0.00
N LEU A 91 -18.16 14.71 0.73
CA LEU A 91 -16.72 14.55 0.97
C LEU A 91 -16.41 13.27 1.73
N ALA A 92 -16.99 13.12 2.92
CA ALA A 92 -16.75 11.97 3.80
C ALA A 92 -17.21 10.62 3.19
N PRO A 93 -18.40 10.51 2.57
CA PRO A 93 -18.82 9.28 1.91
C PRO A 93 -17.88 8.84 0.78
N LYS A 94 -17.44 9.76 -0.09
CA LYS A 94 -16.59 9.43 -1.24
C LYS A 94 -15.18 9.00 -0.83
N THR A 95 -14.59 9.65 0.17
CA THR A 95 -13.30 9.22 0.72
C THR A 95 -13.39 7.87 1.41
N ALA A 96 -14.50 7.60 2.11
CA ALA A 96 -14.74 6.31 2.76
C ALA A 96 -14.88 5.18 1.72
N ILE A 97 -15.63 5.39 0.64
CA ILE A 97 -15.80 4.41 -0.43
C ILE A 97 -14.44 4.03 -1.05
N LEU A 98 -13.55 4.99 -1.29
CA LEU A 98 -12.24 4.71 -1.89
C LEU A 98 -11.36 3.81 -1.00
N LEU A 99 -11.31 4.10 0.30
CA LEU A 99 -10.56 3.32 1.27
C LEU A 99 -11.21 1.94 1.50
N SER A 100 -12.54 1.90 1.60
CA SER A 100 -13.29 0.66 1.78
C SER A 100 -13.23 -0.24 0.55
N ALA A 101 -13.13 0.28 -0.67
CA ALA A 101 -13.02 -0.54 -1.88
C ALA A 101 -11.74 -1.38 -1.90
N ALA A 102 -10.58 -0.77 -1.63
CA ALA A 102 -9.31 -1.49 -1.55
C ALA A 102 -9.33 -2.54 -0.42
N GLN A 103 -9.85 -2.17 0.76
CA GLN A 103 -9.98 -3.09 1.89
C GLN A 103 -10.98 -4.23 1.61
N THR A 104 -12.05 -3.96 0.88
CA THR A 104 -13.06 -4.98 0.51
C THR A 104 -12.49 -5.96 -0.51
N SER A 105 -11.75 -5.48 -1.52
CA SER A 105 -11.08 -6.35 -2.50
C SER A 105 -10.03 -7.24 -1.83
N PHE A 106 -9.21 -6.68 -0.93
CA PHE A 106 -8.26 -7.43 -0.11
C PHE A 106 -8.95 -8.57 0.66
N LEU A 107 -9.96 -8.23 1.46
CA LEU A 107 -10.67 -9.19 2.31
C LEU A 107 -11.40 -10.25 1.48
N HIS A 108 -12.06 -9.84 0.39
CA HIS A 108 -12.79 -10.76 -0.49
C HIS A 108 -11.84 -11.81 -1.07
N THR A 109 -10.72 -11.39 -1.64
CA THR A 109 -9.76 -12.32 -2.25
C THR A 109 -9.06 -13.19 -1.21
N MET A 110 -8.64 -12.61 -0.08
CA MET A 110 -8.05 -13.38 1.02
C MET A 110 -9.01 -14.49 1.51
N LEU A 111 -10.29 -14.15 1.71
CA LEU A 111 -11.29 -15.11 2.17
C LEU A 111 -11.64 -16.16 1.11
N LYS A 112 -11.67 -15.79 -0.17
CA LYS A 112 -11.91 -16.71 -1.28
C LYS A 112 -10.80 -17.74 -1.37
N GLU A 113 -9.56 -17.29 -1.45
CA GLU A 113 -8.36 -18.15 -1.57
C GLU A 113 -8.19 -19.05 -0.34
N MET A 114 -8.55 -18.56 0.87
CA MET A 114 -8.51 -19.38 2.08
C MET A 114 -9.53 -20.51 2.06
N ARG A 115 -10.71 -20.25 1.51
CA ARG A 115 -11.77 -21.25 1.35
C ARG A 115 -11.34 -22.39 0.43
N GLU A 116 -10.57 -22.06 -0.60
CA GLU A 116 -10.07 -23.04 -1.59
C GLU A 116 -8.87 -23.84 -1.05
N MET A 117 -7.95 -23.20 -0.34
CA MET A 117 -6.71 -23.86 0.12
C MET A 117 -6.81 -24.54 1.49
N ALA A 118 -7.61 -24.01 2.41
CA ALA A 118 -7.72 -24.51 3.78
C ALA A 118 -9.16 -24.33 4.33
N PRO A 119 -10.14 -25.07 3.77
CA PRO A 119 -11.56 -24.95 4.14
C PRO A 119 -11.86 -25.25 5.61
N GLN A 120 -10.96 -25.95 6.31
CA GLN A 120 -11.04 -26.26 7.74
C GLN A 120 -10.79 -25.05 8.65
N VAL A 121 -10.32 -23.92 8.12
CA VAL A 121 -9.95 -22.75 8.91
C VAL A 121 -11.14 -21.79 9.05
N SER A 122 -11.42 -21.39 10.29
CA SER A 122 -12.48 -20.43 10.59
C SER A 122 -12.20 -19.06 9.98
N GLN A 123 -13.05 -18.66 9.04
CA GLN A 123 -12.92 -17.37 8.36
C GLN A 123 -13.14 -16.18 9.29
N SER A 124 -14.03 -16.32 10.28
CA SER A 124 -14.27 -15.26 11.27
C SER A 124 -13.03 -15.03 12.14
N GLN A 125 -12.36 -16.11 12.54
CA GLN A 125 -11.09 -16.05 13.28
C GLN A 125 -9.99 -15.43 12.41
N LEU A 126 -9.94 -15.75 11.11
CA LEU A 126 -8.97 -15.17 10.18
C LEU A 126 -9.13 -13.66 9.98
N VAL A 127 -10.36 -13.15 9.86
CA VAL A 127 -10.62 -11.71 9.68
C VAL A 127 -10.30 -10.91 10.95
N GLN A 128 -10.49 -11.51 12.12
CA GLN A 128 -10.25 -10.86 13.40
C GLN A 128 -8.79 -10.95 13.87
N THR A 129 -8.01 -11.88 13.31
CA THR A 129 -6.61 -12.08 13.70
C THR A 129 -5.72 -11.04 13.02
N GLY A 130 -4.99 -10.25 13.82
CA GLY A 130 -4.01 -9.31 13.29
C GLY A 130 -2.83 -10.01 12.62
N ALA A 131 -2.20 -9.38 11.62
CA ALA A 131 -1.06 -9.96 10.91
C ALA A 131 0.12 -10.35 11.83
N THR A 132 0.24 -9.70 12.98
CA THR A 132 1.24 -9.98 14.02
C THR A 132 0.91 -11.20 14.88
N GLU A 133 -0.35 -11.63 14.90
CA GLU A 133 -0.88 -12.68 15.78
C GLU A 133 -1.08 -14.02 15.05
N ILE A 134 -0.94 -14.04 13.72
CA ILE A 134 -1.13 -15.23 12.88
C ILE A 134 -0.35 -16.45 13.40
N ARG A 135 0.89 -16.24 13.88
CA ARG A 135 1.75 -17.33 14.39
C ARG A 135 1.37 -17.83 15.80
N GLN A 136 0.50 -17.11 16.51
CA GLN A 136 0.02 -17.45 17.85
C GLN A 136 -1.38 -18.08 17.80
N VAL A 137 -2.18 -17.72 16.78
CA VAL A 137 -3.59 -18.09 16.67
C VAL A 137 -3.83 -19.32 15.78
N PHE A 138 -2.94 -19.59 14.83
CA PHE A 138 -3.07 -20.72 13.90
C PHE A 138 -1.98 -21.77 14.11
N ASP A 139 -2.34 -23.04 13.94
CA ASP A 139 -1.42 -24.17 13.99
C ASP A 139 -0.30 -24.04 12.93
N GLU A 140 0.89 -24.58 13.23
CA GLU A 140 2.07 -24.49 12.35
C GLU A 140 1.81 -25.01 10.93
N ASN A 141 0.93 -26.01 10.79
CA ASN A 141 0.55 -26.59 9.50
C ASN A 141 -0.33 -25.66 8.65
N VAL A 142 -0.97 -24.67 9.27
CA VAL A 142 -1.94 -23.75 8.65
C VAL A 142 -1.30 -22.40 8.31
N ILE A 143 -0.26 -21.99 9.05
CA ILE A 143 0.47 -20.72 8.86
C ILE A 143 0.91 -20.49 7.40
N PRO A 144 1.48 -21.46 6.66
CA PRO A 144 1.89 -21.25 5.27
C PRO A 144 0.72 -20.85 4.35
N PHE A 145 -0.47 -21.42 4.58
CA PHE A 145 -1.67 -21.11 3.80
C PHE A 145 -2.19 -19.71 4.12
N VAL A 146 -2.21 -19.34 5.40
CA VAL A 146 -2.62 -17.98 5.84
C VAL A 146 -1.71 -16.91 5.25
N ILE A 147 -0.39 -17.14 5.25
CA ILE A 147 0.55 -16.19 4.63
C ILE A 147 0.30 -16.08 3.13
N ARG A 148 0.04 -17.20 2.45
CA ARG A 148 -0.22 -17.22 1.00
C ARG A 148 -1.49 -16.47 0.62
N THR A 149 -2.59 -16.67 1.34
CA THR A 149 -3.87 -15.97 1.08
C THR A 149 -3.76 -14.48 1.35
N TYR A 150 -3.01 -14.08 2.38
CA TYR A 150 -2.72 -12.69 2.67
C TYR A 150 -1.95 -12.02 1.51
N MET A 151 -0.98 -12.73 0.93
CA MET A 151 -0.22 -12.25 -0.23
C MET A 151 -1.08 -12.17 -1.49
N GLU A 152 -2.01 -13.09 -1.73
CA GLU A 152 -2.95 -12.98 -2.87
C GLU A 152 -3.94 -11.82 -2.67
N GLY A 153 -4.44 -11.61 -1.45
CA GLY A 153 -5.26 -10.44 -1.12
C GLY A 153 -4.53 -9.13 -1.39
N LEU A 154 -3.25 -9.02 -1.01
CA LEU A 154 -2.42 -7.84 -1.24
C LEU A 154 -2.18 -7.51 -2.72
N LYS A 155 -2.28 -8.48 -3.62
CA LYS A 155 -2.07 -8.24 -5.07
C LYS A 155 -3.28 -7.58 -5.75
N VAL A 156 -4.46 -7.70 -5.17
CA VAL A 156 -5.72 -7.16 -5.71
C VAL A 156 -6.21 -5.89 -5.01
N ALA A 157 -5.50 -5.49 -3.95
CA ALA A 157 -5.77 -4.32 -3.13
C ALA A 157 -4.98 -3.11 -3.62
#